data_AF-A0AA85F2S1-F1
#
_entry.id   AF-A0AA85F2S1-F1
#
_cell.length_a   1.000
_cell.length_b   1.000
_cell.length_c   1.000
_cell.angle_alpha   90.00
_cell.angle_beta   90.00
_cell.angle_gamma   90.00
#
_symmetry.space_group_name_H-M   'P 1'
#
loop_
_entity.id
_entity.type
_entity.pdbx_description
1 polymer ?
#
loop_
_entity_poly.entity_id
_entity_poly.type
_entity_poly.pdbx_seq_one_letter_code
_entity_poly.pdbx_strand_id
1 'polypeptide(L)'
;MFNPYSSNGGTVMGIAGNDFSLIASDTRLCDGDFVILSRNSPRLFKLGPGNILGCAGFHGDVLTLTKLLENKVKTFRYDHGKNISTKALAGLLSVTLYNRRFFPFYVSNVLVGLDEGRGVLYSYDPVGSYESEGYRASGSSSAILQPFLDSWQ
;
A
#
# COMPACT_ATOMS: atom_id res chain seq x y z
N MET A 1 -2.83 30.36 -3.80
CA MET A 1 -2.16 29.80 -2.61
C MET A 1 -1.69 28.40 -2.97
N PHE A 2 -0.42 28.06 -2.72
CA PHE A 2 0.16 26.77 -3.09
C PHE A 2 -0.30 25.67 -2.11
N ASN A 3 -0.76 24.52 -2.62
CA ASN A 3 -1.01 23.31 -1.85
C ASN A 3 -0.10 22.19 -2.38
N PRO A 4 0.77 21.59 -1.55
CA PRO A 4 1.68 20.55 -1.99
C PRO A 4 1.03 19.20 -2.32
N TYR A 5 -0.26 19.01 -2.00
CA TYR A 5 -0.97 17.74 -2.20
C TYR A 5 -2.14 17.88 -3.19
N SER A 6 -2.38 16.82 -3.95
CA SER A 6 -3.61 16.63 -4.75
C SER A 6 -4.25 15.27 -4.44
N SER A 7 -5.57 15.16 -4.61
CA SER A 7 -6.28 13.89 -4.52
C SER A 7 -6.36 13.26 -5.90
N ASN A 8 -5.68 12.13 -6.09
CA ASN A 8 -5.72 11.38 -7.35
C ASN A 8 -6.59 10.13 -7.29
N GLY A 9 -7.44 10.04 -6.25
CA GLY A 9 -8.35 8.95 -6.00
C GLY A 9 -7.67 7.58 -5.95
N GLY A 10 -8.40 6.57 -6.40
CA GLY A 10 -7.97 5.18 -6.40
C GLY A 10 -8.42 4.43 -5.16
N THR A 11 -8.53 3.12 -5.31
CA THR A 11 -8.94 2.19 -4.26
C THR A 11 -8.11 0.93 -4.36
N VAL A 12 -7.68 0.44 -3.20
CA VAL A 12 -6.93 -0.81 -3.04
C VAL A 12 -7.68 -1.66 -2.02
N MET A 13 -7.81 -2.95 -2.29
CA MET A 13 -8.36 -3.93 -1.36
C MET A 13 -7.43 -5.13 -1.29
N GLY A 14 -7.28 -5.73 -0.11
CA GLY A 14 -6.61 -7.00 0.05
C GLY A 14 -7.35 -7.97 0.95
N ILE A 15 -7.04 -9.26 0.78
CA ILE A 15 -7.57 -10.39 1.56
C ILE A 15 -6.42 -11.36 1.85
N ALA A 16 -6.28 -11.78 3.09
CA ALA A 16 -5.38 -12.82 3.54
C ALA A 16 -6.15 -14.12 3.75
N GLY A 17 -5.81 -15.14 2.96
CA GLY A 17 -6.30 -16.51 3.11
C GLY A 17 -5.32 -17.38 3.91
N ASN A 18 -5.65 -18.67 4.02
CA ASN A 18 -4.84 -19.63 4.79
C ASN A 18 -3.45 -19.84 4.20
N ASP A 19 -3.35 -19.93 2.88
CA ASP A 19 -2.13 -20.25 2.12
C ASP A 19 -1.84 -19.26 0.97
N PHE A 20 -2.68 -18.23 0.85
CA PHE A 20 -2.56 -17.20 -0.18
C PHE A 20 -2.87 -15.81 0.39
N SER A 21 -2.40 -14.77 -0.29
CA SER A 21 -2.89 -13.41 -0.10
C SER A 21 -3.19 -12.77 -1.45
N LEU A 22 -4.26 -12.00 -1.50
CA LEU A 22 -4.74 -11.32 -2.69
C LEU A 22 -4.77 -9.83 -2.44
N ILE A 23 -4.43 -9.06 -3.47
CA ILE A 23 -4.57 -7.62 -3.49
C ILE A 23 -5.05 -7.18 -4.87
N ALA A 24 -6.00 -6.27 -4.88
CA ALA A 24 -6.59 -5.71 -6.08
C ALA A 24 -6.63 -4.18 -5.96
N SER A 25 -6.52 -3.50 -7.10
CA SER A 25 -6.73 -2.06 -7.18
C SER A 25 -7.49 -1.72 -8.45
N ASP A 26 -8.11 -0.54 -8.45
CA ASP A 26 -8.49 0.08 -9.71
C ASP A 26 -7.25 0.60 -10.46
N THR A 27 -7.44 0.98 -11.73
CA THR A 27 -6.38 1.51 -12.59
C THR A 27 -6.64 2.95 -13.03
N ARG A 28 -7.65 3.62 -12.45
CA ARG A 28 -8.02 4.99 -12.83
C ARG A 28 -7.17 5.98 -12.05
N LEU A 29 -6.54 6.92 -12.76
CA LEU A 29 -5.86 8.07 -12.20
C LEU A 29 -6.68 9.32 -12.50
N CYS A 30 -7.06 10.05 -11.45
CA CYS A 30 -7.80 11.30 -11.58
C CYS A 30 -6.95 12.49 -11.12
N ASP A 31 -7.36 13.70 -11.50
CA ASP A 31 -6.96 14.94 -10.86
C ASP A 31 -8.21 15.67 -10.38
N GLY A 32 -8.31 15.90 -9.07
CA GLY A 32 -9.58 16.29 -8.46
C GLY A 32 -10.69 15.27 -8.70
N ASP A 33 -11.94 15.72 -8.68
CA ASP A 33 -13.11 14.84 -8.63
C ASP A 33 -13.56 14.31 -10.00
N PHE A 34 -13.29 15.04 -11.08
CA PHE A 34 -13.94 14.80 -12.39
C PHE A 34 -12.99 14.59 -13.56
N VAL A 35 -11.71 14.94 -13.43
CA VAL A 35 -10.76 14.84 -14.54
C VAL A 35 -10.04 13.50 -14.49
N ILE A 36 -10.15 12.70 -15.56
CA ILE A 36 -9.41 11.43 -15.71
C ILE A 36 -8.12 11.72 -16.46
N LEU A 37 -6.98 11.54 -15.77
CA LEU A 37 -5.65 11.64 -16.37
C LEU A 37 -5.27 10.36 -17.11
N SER A 38 -5.61 9.20 -16.54
CA SER A 38 -5.35 7.90 -17.15
C SER A 38 -6.36 6.86 -16.68
N ARG A 39 -6.66 5.89 -17.56
CA ARG A 39 -7.48 4.71 -17.24
C ARG A 39 -6.63 3.47 -16.94
N ASN A 40 -5.32 3.56 -17.17
CA ASN A 40 -4.38 2.45 -17.01
C ASN A 40 -3.16 2.90 -16.20
N SER A 41 -3.37 3.18 -14.92
CA SER A 41 -2.34 3.52 -13.94
C SER A 41 -2.41 2.50 -12.80
N PRO A 42 -1.59 1.44 -12.82
CA PRO A 42 -1.60 0.43 -11.77
C PRO A 42 -1.10 1.03 -10.44
N ARG A 43 -1.69 0.55 -9.34
CA ARG A 43 -1.39 1.00 -7.97
C ARG A 43 -0.78 -0.10 -7.11
N LEU A 44 -0.48 -1.24 -7.73
CA LEU A 44 0.11 -2.41 -7.11
C LEU A 44 1.59 -2.48 -7.51
N PHE A 45 2.46 -2.56 -6.52
CA PHE A 45 3.91 -2.51 -6.67
C PHE A 45 4.53 -3.73 -6.03
N LYS A 46 5.36 -4.46 -6.78
CA LYS A 46 6.00 -5.69 -6.29
C LYS A 46 7.30 -5.33 -5.55
N LEU A 47 7.34 -5.61 -4.24
CA LEU A 47 8.47 -5.30 -3.37
C LEU A 47 9.28 -6.54 -3.00
N GLY A 48 9.86 -7.17 -4.04
CA GLY A 48 10.58 -8.43 -3.91
C GLY A 48 9.70 -9.67 -4.13
N PRO A 49 10.23 -10.88 -3.88
CA PRO A 49 9.48 -12.12 -4.07
C PRO A 49 8.38 -12.27 -3.02
N GLY A 50 7.14 -12.46 -3.45
CA GLY A 50 6.00 -12.75 -2.56
C GLY A 50 5.44 -11.56 -1.80
N ASN A 51 5.92 -10.33 -2.03
CA ASN A 51 5.40 -9.12 -1.38
C ASN A 51 4.82 -8.15 -2.41
N ILE A 52 3.58 -7.70 -2.20
CA ILE A 52 2.93 -6.71 -3.05
C ILE A 52 2.38 -5.59 -2.17
N LEU A 53 2.69 -4.35 -2.54
CA LEU A 53 2.21 -3.14 -1.90
C LEU A 53 1.19 -2.46 -2.80
N GLY A 54 -0.02 -2.22 -2.29
CA GLY A 54 -1.00 -1.36 -2.93
C GLY A 54 -0.99 0.03 -2.29
N CYS A 55 -0.89 1.06 -3.11
CA CYS A 55 -0.81 2.46 -2.67
C CYS A 55 -1.88 3.32 -3.36
N ALA A 56 -2.80 3.89 -2.58
CA ALA A 56 -3.76 4.89 -3.04
C ALA A 56 -3.49 6.26 -2.40
N GLY A 57 -4.03 7.35 -2.98
CA GLY A 57 -3.84 8.71 -2.47
C GLY A 57 -3.17 9.65 -3.48
N PHE A 58 -2.30 10.54 -3.00
CA PHE A 58 -1.58 11.49 -3.84
C PHE A 58 -0.52 10.78 -4.69
N HIS A 59 -0.65 10.86 -6.01
CA HIS A 59 0.15 10.07 -6.95
C HIS A 59 1.66 10.37 -6.85
N GLY A 60 2.04 11.64 -6.62
CA GLY A 60 3.45 12.02 -6.45
C GLY A 60 4.10 11.36 -5.23
N ASP A 61 3.38 11.29 -4.12
CA ASP A 61 3.83 10.59 -2.92
C ASP A 61 3.85 9.08 -3.11
N VAL A 62 2.86 8.50 -3.81
CA VAL A 62 2.84 7.07 -4.16
C VAL A 62 4.11 6.69 -4.93
N LEU A 63 4.44 7.42 -6.00
CA LEU A 63 5.63 7.13 -6.81
C LEU A 63 6.94 7.30 -6.02
N THR A 64 6.99 8.29 -5.14
CA THR A 64 8.17 8.56 -4.32
C THR A 64 8.37 7.46 -3.28
N LEU A 65 7.30 7.09 -2.57
CA LEU A 65 7.33 6.07 -1.54
C LEU A 65 7.69 4.70 -2.12
N THR A 66 7.07 4.30 -3.22
CA THR A 66 7.33 2.99 -3.85
C THR A 66 8.77 2.88 -4.32
N LYS A 67 9.31 3.91 -4.98
CA LYS A 67 10.70 3.95 -5.43
C LYS A 67 11.69 3.90 -4.26
N LEU A 68 11.37 4.59 -3.15
CA LEU A 68 12.18 4.55 -1.94
C LEU A 68 12.17 3.15 -1.31
N LEU A 69 11.01 2.50 -1.22
CA LEU A 69 10.89 1.14 -0.68
C LEU A 69 11.59 0.12 -1.57
N GLU A 70 11.44 0.20 -2.89
CA GLU A 70 12.16 -0.66 -3.83
C GLU A 70 13.67 -0.60 -3.63
N ASN A 71 14.20 0.61 -3.45
CA ASN A 71 15.63 0.80 -3.17
C ASN A 71 16.01 0.18 -1.82
N LYS A 72 15.25 0.41 -0.76
CA LYS A 72 15.52 -0.19 0.55
C LYS A 72 15.46 -1.71 0.53
N VAL A 73 14.53 -2.30 -0.21
CA VAL A 73 14.42 -3.76 -0.38
C VAL A 73 15.63 -4.30 -1.15
N LYS A 74 16.08 -3.61 -2.20
CA LYS A 74 17.29 -3.98 -2.96
C LYS A 74 18.54 -3.90 -2.07
N THR A 75 18.70 -2.83 -1.31
CA THR A 75 19.81 -2.66 -0.37
C THR A 75 19.79 -3.75 0.70
N PHE A 76 18.63 -4.03 1.30
CA PHE A 76 18.50 -5.11 2.28
C PHE A 76 18.96 -6.46 1.72
N ARG A 77 18.55 -6.78 0.49
CA ARG A 77 18.95 -8.02 -0.19
C ARG A 77 20.45 -8.05 -0.49
N TYR A 78 21.05 -6.91 -0.86
CA TYR A 78 22.48 -6.80 -1.09
C TYR A 78 23.29 -7.01 0.19
N ASP A 79 22.88 -6.38 1.29
CA ASP A 79 23.60 -6.42 2.56
C ASP A 79 23.49 -7.78 3.27
N HIS A 80 22.31 -8.42 3.21
CA HIS A 80 22.03 -9.64 3.97
C HIS A 80 22.01 -10.92 3.12
N GLY A 81 22.10 -10.80 1.79
CA GLY A 81 22.04 -11.94 0.87
C GLY A 81 20.71 -12.70 0.84
N LYS A 82 19.65 -12.19 1.48
CA LYS A 82 18.33 -12.82 1.58
C LYS A 82 17.20 -11.88 1.23
N ASN A 83 16.05 -12.43 0.83
CA ASN A 83 14.85 -11.64 0.56
C ASN A 83 14.25 -11.13 1.88
N ILE A 84 13.66 -9.93 1.85
CA ILE A 84 12.94 -9.37 2.99
C ILE A 84 11.64 -10.13 3.21
N SER A 85 11.36 -10.52 4.46
CA SER A 85 10.07 -11.11 4.83
C SER A 85 8.98 -10.04 4.84
N THR A 86 7.71 -10.44 4.64
CA THR A 86 6.59 -9.50 4.63
C THR A 86 6.49 -8.73 5.96
N LYS A 87 6.71 -9.42 7.09
CA LYS A 87 6.74 -8.81 8.43
C LYS A 87 7.87 -7.78 8.60
N ALA A 88 9.06 -8.06 8.08
CA ALA A 88 10.17 -7.11 8.14
C ALA A 88 9.91 -5.88 7.24
N LEU A 89 9.32 -6.11 6.06
CA LEU A 89 8.90 -5.04 5.15
C LEU A 89 7.80 -4.19 5.78
N ALA A 90 6.92 -4.78 6.58
CA ALA A 90 5.88 -4.04 7.29
C ALA A 90 6.46 -3.03 8.28
N GLY A 91 7.39 -3.47 9.12
CA GLY A 91 8.11 -2.58 10.05
C GLY A 91 8.93 -1.51 9.30
N LEU A 92 9.57 -1.87 8.19
CA LEU A 92 10.32 -0.93 7.36
C LEU A 92 9.42 0.17 6.77
N LEU A 93 8.22 -0.20 6.30
CA LEU A 93 7.23 0.73 5.76
C LEU A 93 6.71 1.67 6.85
N SER A 94 6.35 1.13 8.02
CA SER A 94 5.93 1.91 9.19
C SER A 94 6.94 3.00 9.55
N VAL A 95 8.22 2.63 9.72
CA VAL A 95 9.30 3.59 10.03
C VAL A 95 9.51 4.59 8.89
N THR A 96 9.38 4.15 7.63
CA THR A 96 9.53 5.03 6.46
C THR A 96 8.45 6.11 6.41
N LEU A 97 7.20 5.77 6.71
CA LEU A 97 6.09 6.73 6.79
C LEU A 97 6.28 7.68 7.99
N TYR A 98 6.65 7.13 9.14
CA TYR A 98 6.84 7.92 10.37
C TYR A 98 8.00 8.91 10.27
N ASN A 99 9.05 8.60 9.50
CA ASN A 99 10.15 9.54 9.26
C ASN A 99 9.71 10.86 8.62
N ARG A 100 8.55 10.90 7.94
CA ARG A 100 7.95 12.14 7.45
C ARG A 100 6.73 12.59 8.28
N ARG A 101 6.70 12.33 9.59
CA ARG A 101 5.56 12.66 10.46
C ARG A 101 5.07 14.12 10.38
N PHE A 102 5.98 15.08 10.18
CA PHE A 102 5.65 16.51 10.06
C PHE A 102 5.33 16.97 8.63
N PHE A 103 5.59 16.13 7.63
CA PHE A 103 5.18 16.34 6.24
C PHE A 103 4.84 15.00 5.58
N PRO A 104 3.69 14.38 5.96
CA PRO A 104 3.40 12.98 5.69
C PRO A 104 3.37 12.66 4.19
N PHE A 105 3.52 11.38 3.87
CA PHE A 105 3.08 10.89 2.57
C PHE A 105 1.56 10.81 2.59
N TYR A 106 0.87 11.50 1.69
CA TYR A 106 -0.59 11.47 1.62
C TYR A 106 -1.06 10.21 0.88
N VAL A 107 -0.88 9.06 1.54
CA VAL A 107 -1.13 7.74 0.96
C VAL A 107 -1.85 6.82 1.95
N SER A 108 -2.66 5.93 1.41
CA SER A 108 -3.23 4.78 2.12
C SER A 108 -2.64 3.52 1.53
N ASN A 109 -1.96 2.74 2.37
CA ASN A 109 -1.20 1.58 1.92
C ASN A 109 -1.79 0.28 2.45
N VAL A 110 -1.74 -0.76 1.63
CA VAL A 110 -2.05 -2.14 2.01
C VAL A 110 -0.90 -3.01 1.51
N LEU A 111 -0.21 -3.69 2.41
CA LEU A 111 0.87 -4.62 2.10
C LEU A 111 0.33 -6.04 2.25
N VAL A 112 0.51 -6.87 1.22
CA VAL A 112 0.20 -8.29 1.28
C VAL A 112 1.43 -9.13 0.99
N GLY A 113 1.46 -10.33 1.56
CA GLY A 113 2.47 -11.32 1.23
C GLY A 113 2.19 -12.65 1.91
N LEU A 114 3.25 -13.46 2.03
CA LEU A 114 3.21 -14.75 2.69
C LEU A 114 4.25 -14.78 3.80
N ASP A 115 3.81 -15.14 5.00
CA ASP A 115 4.69 -15.37 6.15
C ASP A 115 4.56 -16.84 6.57
N GLU A 116 5.66 -17.60 6.45
CA GLU A 116 5.70 -19.05 6.74
C GLU A 116 4.59 -19.85 6.04
N GLY A 117 4.22 -19.45 4.83
CA GLY A 117 3.17 -20.09 4.03
C GLY A 117 1.75 -19.61 4.34
N ARG A 118 1.55 -18.74 5.34
CA ARG A 118 0.25 -18.12 5.62
C ARG A 118 0.10 -16.78 4.93
N GLY A 119 -1.08 -16.51 4.39
CA GLY A 119 -1.45 -15.20 3.90
C GLY A 119 -1.39 -14.16 5.02
N VAL A 120 -0.71 -13.06 4.78
CA VAL A 120 -0.68 -11.92 5.71
C VAL A 120 -1.03 -10.64 4.98
N LEU A 121 -1.77 -9.78 5.65
CA LEU A 121 -2.13 -8.45 5.18
C LEU A 121 -1.87 -7.44 6.30
N TYR A 122 -1.22 -6.34 5.93
CA TYR A 122 -0.97 -5.20 6.80
C TYR A 122 -1.55 -3.94 6.19
N SER A 123 -2.34 -3.20 6.96
CA SER A 123 -2.88 -1.90 6.58
C SER A 123 -2.13 -0.78 7.31
N TYR A 124 -2.04 0.39 6.69
CA TYR A 124 -1.28 1.53 7.23
C TYR A 124 -2.09 2.81 7.20
N ASP A 125 -1.87 3.64 8.21
CA ASP A 125 -2.21 5.06 8.16
C ASP A 125 -1.10 5.87 7.45
N PRO A 126 -1.36 7.13 7.06
CA PRO A 126 -0.37 8.00 6.41
C PRO A 126 0.88 8.32 7.26
N VAL A 127 0.85 8.08 8.57
CA VAL A 127 1.94 8.41 9.51
C VAL A 127 2.71 7.18 10.01
N GLY A 128 2.35 5.98 9.54
CA GLY A 128 3.09 4.74 9.78
C GLY A 128 2.54 3.84 10.87
N SER A 129 1.39 4.15 11.48
CA SER A 129 0.66 3.15 12.28
C SER A 129 0.19 2.02 11.37
N TYR A 130 0.31 0.78 11.83
CA TYR A 130 -0.07 -0.38 11.05
C TYR A 130 -0.59 -1.52 11.91
N GLU A 131 -1.50 -2.30 11.34
CA GLU A 131 -2.10 -3.47 11.99
C GLU A 131 -2.16 -4.64 11.01
N SER A 132 -2.22 -5.85 11.57
CA SER A 132 -2.41 -7.08 10.80
C SER A 132 -3.89 -7.41 10.76
N GLU A 133 -4.44 -7.56 9.56
CA GLU A 133 -5.88 -7.78 9.34
C GLU A 133 -6.12 -8.95 8.38
N GLY A 134 -7.30 -9.57 8.43
CA GLY A 134 -7.69 -10.63 7.48
C GLY A 134 -8.11 -10.08 6.12
N TYR A 135 -8.68 -8.88 6.09
CA TYR A 135 -9.09 -8.18 4.88
C TYR A 135 -9.14 -6.68 5.16
N ARG A 136 -8.91 -5.86 4.13
CA ARG A 136 -8.99 -4.40 4.26
C ARG A 136 -9.24 -3.74 2.93
N ALA A 137 -10.07 -2.69 2.94
CA ALA A 137 -10.19 -1.74 1.85
C ALA A 137 -9.60 -0.37 2.22
N SER A 138 -8.88 0.25 1.29
CA SER A 138 -8.18 1.53 1.45
C SER A 138 -8.35 2.42 0.22
N GLY A 139 -8.31 3.73 0.43
CA GLY A 139 -8.50 4.73 -0.63
C GLY A 139 -9.94 5.25 -0.73
N SER A 140 -10.29 5.79 -1.89
CA SER A 140 -11.50 6.57 -2.12
C SER A 140 -12.82 5.82 -1.87
N SER A 141 -12.90 4.53 -2.22
CA SER A 141 -14.12 3.72 -2.04
C SER A 141 -14.06 2.80 -0.82
N SER A 142 -13.12 3.02 0.11
CA SER A 142 -12.95 2.20 1.32
C SER A 142 -14.22 2.13 2.18
N ALA A 143 -14.93 3.25 2.35
CA ALA A 143 -16.17 3.32 3.13
C ALA A 143 -17.34 2.49 2.54
N ILE A 144 -17.29 2.17 1.24
CA ILE A 144 -18.31 1.33 0.58
C ILE A 144 -17.88 -0.15 0.64
N LEU A 145 -16.59 -0.40 0.42
CA LEU A 145 -16.05 -1.75 0.33
C LEU A 145 -15.86 -2.42 1.69
N GLN A 146 -15.50 -1.66 2.73
CA GLN A 146 -15.23 -2.22 4.05
C GLN A 146 -16.48 -2.87 4.67
N PRO A 147 -17.67 -2.22 4.73
CA PRO A 147 -18.87 -2.87 5.26
C PRO A 147 -19.30 -4.09 4.43
N PHE A 148 -19.04 -4.08 3.13
CA PHE A 148 -19.29 -5.24 2.29
C PHE A 148 -18.42 -6.42 2.73
N LEU A 149 -17.11 -6.21 2.96
CA LEU A 149 -16.22 -7.25 3.46
C LEU A 149 -16.61 -7.74 4.86
N ASP A 150 -17.00 -6.82 5.75
CA ASP A 150 -17.40 -7.15 7.12
C ASP A 150 -18.64 -8.07 7.16
N SER A 151 -19.49 -8.04 6.12
CA SER A 151 -20.68 -8.91 6.05
C SER A 151 -20.39 -10.39 5.81
N TRP A 152 -19.17 -10.74 5.37
CA TRP A 152 -18.74 -12.11 5.11
C TRP A 152 -18.00 -12.73 6.30
N GLN A 153 -17.98 -12.06 7.45
CA GLN A 153 -17.34 -12.51 8.68
C GLN A 153 -18.25 -13.40 9.53
#